data_AF-A0A1V5WVC3-F1
#
_entry.id   AF-A0A1V5WVC3-F1
#
_cell.length_a   1.000
_cell.length_b   1.000
_cell.length_c   1.000
_cell.angle_alpha   90.00
_cell.angle_beta   90.00
_cell.angle_gamma   90.00
#
_symmetry.space_group_name_H-M   'P 1'
#
loop_
_entity.id
_entity.type
_entity.pdbx_description
1 polymer ?
#
loop_
_entity_poly.entity_id
_entity_poly.type
_entity_poly.pdbx_seq_one_letter_code
_entity_poly.pdbx_strand_id
1 'polypeptide(L)'
;MKPIIKTFFIILIISALSTYLINKDAMQRYDDLSSNKLIDRHDEIISLKYNPKGYIAHYESGYPQRFKDLLLQKEDRYFYYHPGINPVSILNDLLGRIGLSQRHGSSTIQQQLA
;
A
#
# COMPACT_ATOMS: atom_id res chain seq x y z
N MET A 1 -9.66 31.14 23.30
CA MET A 1 -10.25 29.97 22.59
C MET A 1 -10.82 29.01 23.62
N LYS A 2 -12.04 28.52 23.44
CA LYS A 2 -12.68 27.58 24.39
C LYS A 2 -11.74 26.38 24.64
N PRO A 3 -11.61 25.88 25.88
CA PRO A 3 -10.65 24.83 26.24
C PRO A 3 -10.79 23.58 25.36
N ILE A 4 -12.02 23.28 24.92
CA ILE A 4 -12.37 22.21 23.99
C ILE A 4 -11.65 22.31 22.64
N ILE A 5 -11.46 23.53 22.12
CA ILE A 5 -10.80 23.73 20.83
C ILE A 5 -9.29 23.43 20.98
N LYS A 6 -8.69 23.84 22.10
CA LYS A 6 -7.26 23.58 22.38
C LYS A 6 -7.00 22.08 22.57
N THR A 7 -7.86 21.37 23.30
CA THR A 7 -7.71 19.91 23.48
C THR A 7 -7.89 19.17 22.16
N PHE A 8 -8.82 19.60 21.29
CA PHE A 8 -8.97 19.04 19.95
C PHE A 8 -7.69 19.15 19.11
N PHE A 9 -7.07 20.34 19.05
CA PHE A 9 -5.81 20.51 18.31
C PHE A 9 -4.67 19.68 18.89
N ILE A 10 -4.59 19.53 20.21
CA ILE A 10 -3.58 18.67 20.85
C ILE A 10 -3.78 17.20 20.43
N ILE A 11 -5.01 16.69 20.46
CA ILE A 11 -5.32 15.33 20.01
C ILE A 11 -4.97 15.14 18.54
N LEU A 12 -5.30 16.12 17.69
CA LEU A 12 -5.00 16.08 16.27
C LEU A 12 -3.48 16.03 16.00
N ILE A 13 -2.69 16.83 16.73
CA ILE A 13 -1.22 16.81 16.61
C ILE A 13 -0.66 15.46 17.07
N ILE A 14 -1.13 14.92 18.20
CA ILE A 14 -0.69 13.62 18.69
C ILE A 14 -1.02 12.51 17.69
N SER A 15 -2.22 12.52 17.12
CA SER A 15 -2.64 11.55 16.11
C SER A 15 -1.84 11.67 14.81
N ALA A 16 -1.51 12.88 14.37
CA ALA A 16 -0.66 13.09 13.21
C ALA A 16 0.77 12.60 13.45
N LEU A 17 1.31 12.84 14.65
CA LEU A 17 2.64 12.38 15.02
C LEU A 17 2.70 10.85 15.13
N SER A 18 1.70 10.22 15.75
CA SER A 18 1.67 8.76 15.86
C SER A 18 1.57 8.08 14.51
N THR A 19 0.70 8.58 13.61
CA THR A 19 0.57 8.05 12.25
C THR A 19 1.85 8.22 11.44
N TYR A 20 2.55 9.35 11.58
CA TYR A 20 3.88 9.56 10.97
C TYR A 20 4.91 8.54 11.45
N LEU A 21 5.01 8.30 12.77
CA LEU A 21 5.96 7.34 13.33
C LEU A 21 5.67 5.89 12.89
N ILE A 22 4.39 5.49 12.90
CA ILE A 22 3.97 4.17 12.43
C ILE A 22 4.28 4.01 10.94
N ASN A 23 4.00 5.02 10.12
CA ASN A 23 4.30 4.96 8.69
C ASN A 23 5.80 4.80 8.45
N LYS A 24 6.65 5.54 9.18
CA LYS A 24 8.10 5.42 9.07
C LYS A 24 8.61 4.02 9.39
N ASP A 25 8.13 3.43 10.49
CA ASP A 25 8.48 2.06 10.88
C ASP A 25 8.00 1.04 9.84
N ALA A 26 6.77 1.20 9.32
CA ALA A 26 6.24 0.33 8.28
C ALA A 26 7.05 0.38 6.98
N MET A 27 7.46 1.57 6.54
CA MET A 27 8.31 1.73 5.35
C MET A 27 9.68 1.10 5.55
N GLN A 28 10.29 1.29 6.73
CA GLN A 28 11.57 0.66 7.03
C GLN A 28 11.47 -0.86 6.98
N ARG A 29 10.44 -1.45 7.60
CA ARG A 29 10.22 -2.90 7.54
C ARG A 29 10.01 -3.41 6.12
N TYR A 30 9.34 -2.61 5.28
CA TYR A 30 9.14 -2.96 3.87
C TYR A 30 10.47 -2.97 3.10
N ASP A 31 11.31 -1.95 3.32
CA ASP A 31 12.64 -1.87 2.71
C ASP A 31 13.57 -2.98 3.19
N ASP A 32 13.47 -3.37 4.46
CA ASP A 32 14.21 -4.50 5.05
C ASP A 32 13.83 -5.86 4.43
N LEU A 33 12.67 -5.95 3.76
CA LEU A 33 12.27 -7.13 2.98
C LEU A 33 12.88 -7.15 1.58
N SER A 34 13.57 -6.09 1.15
CA SER A 34 14.28 -6.11 -0.12
C SER A 34 15.50 -7.05 -0.06
N SER A 35 15.78 -7.70 -1.18
CA SER A 35 16.95 -8.55 -1.32
C SER A 35 18.23 -7.72 -1.41
N ASN A 36 19.25 -8.13 -0.66
CA ASN A 36 20.61 -7.60 -0.82
C ASN A 36 21.09 -7.83 -2.26
N LYS A 37 21.55 -6.75 -2.89
CA LYS A 37 21.98 -6.71 -4.30
C LYS A 37 23.50 -6.78 -4.37
N LEU A 38 24.03 -7.67 -5.19
CA LEU A 38 25.43 -7.63 -5.63
C LEU A 38 25.46 -6.89 -6.97
N ILE A 39 26.12 -5.73 -6.99
CA ILE A 39 26.21 -4.88 -8.17
C ILE A 39 27.65 -4.84 -8.70
N ASP A 40 27.79 -4.57 -10.00
CA ASP A 40 29.08 -4.34 -10.63
C ASP A 40 29.54 -2.87 -10.50
N ARG A 41 30.64 -2.51 -11.16
CA ARG A 41 31.20 -1.14 -11.12
C ARG A 41 30.39 -0.10 -11.91
N HIS A 42 29.41 -0.53 -12.70
CA HIS A 42 28.51 0.31 -13.48
C HIS A 42 27.08 0.33 -12.89
N ASP A 43 26.94 -0.09 -11.62
CA ASP A 43 25.67 -0.22 -10.90
C ASP A 43 24.69 -1.26 -11.50
N GLU A 44 25.18 -2.19 -12.32
CA GLU A 44 24.35 -3.29 -12.85
C GLU A 44 24.24 -4.44 -11.85
N ILE A 45 23.05 -5.01 -11.71
CA ILE A 45 22.78 -6.10 -10.76
C ILE A 45 23.35 -7.40 -11.31
N ILE A 46 24.36 -7.94 -10.62
CA ILE A 46 24.94 -9.26 -10.90
C ILE A 46 24.09 -10.36 -10.25
N SER A 47 23.64 -10.15 -9.01
CA SER A 47 22.89 -11.16 -8.26
C SER A 47 22.04 -10.55 -7.14
N LEU A 48 20.94 -11.25 -6.79
CA LEU A 48 20.08 -10.94 -5.65
C LEU A 48 20.11 -12.10 -4.66
N LYS A 49 20.34 -11.81 -3.38
CA LYS A 49 20.28 -12.81 -2.31
C LYS A 49 18.86 -12.97 -1.78
N TYR A 50 18.56 -14.10 -1.15
CA TYR A 50 17.31 -14.26 -0.43
C TYR A 50 17.16 -13.19 0.67
N ASN A 51 15.98 -12.60 0.77
CA ASN A 51 15.59 -11.70 1.85
C ASN A 51 15.32 -12.51 3.14
N PRO A 52 15.06 -11.85 4.30
CA PRO A 52 14.78 -12.55 5.55
C PRO A 52 13.57 -13.51 5.52
N LYS A 53 12.67 -13.36 4.53
CA LYS A 53 11.53 -14.27 4.30
C LYS A 53 11.85 -15.44 3.37
N GLY A 54 13.08 -15.56 2.86
CA GLY A 54 13.49 -16.61 1.93
C GLY A 54 13.06 -16.38 0.47
N TYR A 55 12.65 -15.15 0.11
CA TYR A 55 12.27 -14.78 -1.25
C TYR A 55 13.33 -13.92 -1.93
N ILE A 56 13.30 -13.87 -3.26
CA ILE A 56 14.03 -12.87 -4.03
C ILE A 56 13.08 -11.71 -4.29
N ALA A 57 13.35 -10.55 -3.71
CA ALA A 57 12.50 -9.37 -3.79
C ALA A 57 13.32 -8.14 -4.20
N HIS A 58 12.94 -7.52 -5.32
CA HIS A 58 13.56 -6.28 -5.79
C HIS A 58 12.49 -5.23 -6.01
N TYR A 59 12.58 -4.13 -5.26
CA TYR A 59 11.69 -2.99 -5.41
C TYR A 59 12.40 -1.90 -6.20
N GLU A 60 11.75 -1.42 -7.26
CA GLU A 60 12.27 -0.38 -8.12
C GLU A 60 11.18 0.67 -8.36
N SER A 61 11.60 1.92 -8.53
CA SER A 61 10.73 2.99 -8.98
C SER A 61 10.82 3.12 -10.50
N GLY A 62 9.71 3.35 -11.19
CA GLY A 62 9.74 3.60 -12.64
C GLY A 62 9.02 2.57 -13.52
N TYR A 63 8.02 1.87 -12.99
CA TYR A 63 7.19 0.97 -13.82
C TYR A 63 6.51 1.71 -14.99
N PRO A 64 6.38 1.07 -16.17
CA PRO A 64 5.65 1.64 -17.30
C PRO A 64 4.24 2.05 -16.93
N GLN A 65 3.79 3.22 -17.43
CA GLN A 65 2.47 3.74 -17.07
C GLN A 65 1.34 2.75 -17.41
N ARG A 66 1.41 2.11 -18.59
CA ARG A 66 0.45 1.08 -19.01
C ARG A 66 0.36 -0.08 -18.02
N PHE A 67 1.48 -0.48 -17.40
CA PHE A 67 1.45 -1.54 -16.39
C PHE A 67 0.70 -1.10 -15.13
N LYS A 68 0.96 0.13 -14.65
CA LYS A 68 0.24 0.71 -13.51
C LYS A 68 -1.26 0.79 -13.80
N ASP A 69 -1.63 1.28 -14.98
CA ASP A 69 -3.04 1.43 -15.37
C ASP A 69 -3.77 0.08 -15.39
N LEU A 70 -3.14 -0.95 -15.98
CA LEU A 70 -3.71 -2.30 -16.03
C LEU A 70 -3.82 -2.94 -14.64
N LEU A 71 -2.80 -2.79 -13.80
CA LEU A 71 -2.81 -3.28 -12.42
C LEU A 71 -3.95 -2.64 -11.62
N LEU A 72 -4.07 -1.31 -11.67
CA LEU A 72 -5.14 -0.58 -11.00
C LEU A 72 -6.51 -0.98 -11.56
N GLN A 73 -6.68 -1.07 -12.88
CA GLN A 73 -7.96 -1.48 -13.47
C GLN A 73 -8.38 -2.89 -13.02
N LYS A 74 -7.40 -3.78 -12.82
CA LYS A 74 -7.64 -5.18 -12.46
C LYS A 74 -7.86 -5.39 -10.98
N GLU A 75 -7.00 -4.82 -10.13
CA GLU A 75 -6.97 -5.06 -8.68
C GLU A 75 -7.72 -3.98 -7.90
N ASP A 76 -7.53 -2.70 -8.23
CA ASP A 76 -8.09 -1.60 -7.44
C ASP A 76 -8.33 -0.31 -8.26
N ARG A 77 -9.48 -0.27 -8.94
CA ARG A 77 -9.83 0.80 -9.89
C ARG A 77 -9.88 2.18 -9.24
N TYR A 78 -10.24 2.24 -7.95
CA TYR A 78 -10.43 3.49 -7.22
C TYR A 78 -9.28 3.80 -6.26
N PHE A 79 -8.11 3.18 -6.46
CA PHE A 79 -6.95 3.28 -5.59
C PHE A 79 -6.61 4.72 -5.15
N TYR A 80 -6.64 5.68 -6.08
CA TYR A 80 -6.34 7.09 -5.81
C TYR A 80 -7.49 7.89 -5.19
N TYR A 81 -8.69 7.33 -5.13
CA TYR A 81 -9.91 8.00 -4.67
C TYR A 81 -10.35 7.54 -3.28
N HIS A 82 -9.69 6.55 -2.69
CA HIS A 82 -10.01 6.06 -1.36
C HIS A 82 -8.80 6.05 -0.42
N PRO A 83 -9.01 6.25 0.89
CA PRO A 83 -7.94 6.25 1.90
C PRO A 83 -7.49 4.85 2.33
N GLY A 84 -7.76 3.81 1.52
CA GLY A 84 -7.33 2.42 1.74
C GLY A 84 -8.46 1.40 1.82
N ILE A 85 -9.72 1.84 1.92
CA ILE A 85 -10.92 0.99 1.86
C ILE A 85 -11.79 1.44 0.69
N ASN A 86 -12.21 0.51 -0.15
CA ASN A 86 -13.00 0.79 -1.35
C ASN A 86 -14.49 0.45 -1.15
N PRO A 87 -15.35 1.39 -0.70
CA PRO A 87 -16.75 1.12 -0.38
C PRO A 87 -17.55 0.69 -1.61
N VAL A 88 -17.21 1.19 -2.79
CA VAL A 88 -17.87 0.84 -4.05
C VAL A 88 -17.63 -0.63 -4.39
N SER A 89 -16.38 -1.09 -4.29
CA SER A 89 -16.05 -2.50 -4.53
C SER A 89 -16.66 -3.42 -3.48
N ILE A 90 -16.70 -3.00 -2.21
CA ILE A 90 -17.38 -3.75 -1.13
C ILE A 90 -18.87 -3.92 -1.43
N LEU A 91 -19.56 -2.84 -1.80
CA LEU A 91 -20.99 -2.90 -2.14
C LEU A 91 -21.24 -3.83 -3.34
N ASN A 92 -20.43 -3.71 -4.39
CA ASN A 92 -20.54 -4.56 -5.57
C ASN A 92 -20.30 -6.05 -5.26
N ASP A 93 -19.31 -6.38 -4.42
CA ASP A 93 -19.07 -7.75 -3.94
C ASP A 93 -20.28 -8.27 -3.15
N LEU A 94 -20.84 -7.47 -2.23
CA LEU A 94 -22.04 -7.83 -1.48
C LEU A 94 -23.23 -8.11 -2.40
N LEU A 95 -23.48 -7.25 -3.39
CA LEU A 95 -24.53 -7.47 -4.40
C LEU A 95 -24.27 -8.73 -5.23
N GLY A 96 -23.00 -9.02 -5.57
CA GLY A 96 -22.61 -10.23 -6.30
C GLY A 96 -22.80 -11.52 -5.50
N ARG A 97 -22.66 -11.46 -4.16
CA ARG A 97 -22.92 -12.60 -3.26
C ARG A 97 -24.40 -12.96 -3.20
N ILE A 98 -25.29 -11.97 -3.26
CA ILE A 98 -26.74 -12.17 -3.27
C ILE A 98 -27.34 -12.30 -4.69
N GLY A 99 -26.50 -12.38 -5.73
CA GLY A 99 -26.92 -12.63 -7.11
C GLY A 99 -27.47 -11.42 -7.86
N LEU A 100 -27.33 -10.21 -7.32
CA LEU A 100 -27.78 -8.96 -7.96
C LEU A 100 -26.71 -8.28 -8.83
N SER A 101 -25.45 -8.74 -8.74
CA SER A 101 -24.33 -8.24 -9.53
C SER A 101 -23.37 -9.38 -9.91
N GLN A 102 -22.34 -9.05 -10.66
CA GLN A 102 -21.23 -9.94 -10.94
C GLN A 102 -20.34 -10.11 -9.70
N ARG A 103 -19.78 -11.31 -9.50
CA ARG A 103 -18.88 -11.58 -8.37
C ARG A 103 -17.50 -10.98 -8.64
N HIS A 104 -17.02 -10.15 -7.71
CA HIS A 104 -15.72 -9.50 -7.79
C HIS A 104 -15.08 -9.43 -6.40
N GLY A 105 -13.74 -9.31 -6.37
CA GLY A 105 -13.03 -9.01 -5.13
C GLY A 105 -13.27 -7.56 -4.69
N SER A 106 -13.28 -7.33 -3.37
CA SER A 106 -13.44 -6.02 -2.76
C SER A 106 -12.20 -5.49 -2.03
N SER A 107 -11.14 -6.30 -1.96
CA SER A 107 -9.87 -5.96 -1.31
C SER A 107 -9.12 -4.88 -2.10
N THR A 108 -8.51 -3.94 -1.38
CA THR A 108 -7.66 -2.89 -1.96
C THR A 108 -6.20 -3.34 -2.03
N ILE A 109 -5.40 -2.68 -2.87
CA ILE A 109 -3.94 -2.94 -2.92
C ILE A 109 -3.30 -2.67 -1.56
N GLN A 110 -3.78 -1.66 -0.83
CA GLN A 110 -3.31 -1.36 0.54
C GLN A 110 -3.61 -2.52 1.51
N GLN A 111 -4.78 -3.16 1.41
CA GLN A 111 -5.13 -4.31 2.25
C GLN A 111 -4.35 -5.57 1.89
N GLN A 112 -4.02 -5.76 0.61
CA GLN A 112 -3.18 -6.89 0.17
C GLN A 112 -1.73 -6.76 0.65
N LEU A 113 -1.26 -5.53 0.87
CA LEU A 113 0.09 -5.25 1.35
C LEU A 113 0.22 -5.38 2.88
N ALA A 114 -0.87 -5.14 3.62
CA ALA A 114 -0.92 -5.12 5.08
C ALA A 114 -0.73 -6.52 5.69
#